data_AF-A0A369S408-F1
#
_entry.id   AF-A0A369S408-F1
#
_cell.length_a   1.000
_cell.length_b   1.000
_cell.length_c   1.000
_cell.angle_alpha   90.00
_cell.angle_beta   90.00
_cell.angle_gamma   90.00
#
_symmetry.space_group_name_H-M   'P 1'
#
loop_
_entity.id
_entity.type
_entity.pdbx_description
1 polymer ?
#
loop_
_entity_poly.entity_id
_entity_poly.type
_entity_poly.pdbx_seq_one_letter_code
_entity_poly.pdbx_strand_id
1 'polypeptide(L)'
;MATSSQRTNRLISPRKKYSPPKPLGPSLKDLGKLLPRRYEETKTVNIQALSHKSILDIGKSIEEHTKEKNHRLVKETVDSTEQKVWEKANEIKRQELQEVLEAAALEKERALATAKESEKRALARETQKIKDEMQESMYNRLEQQRIQAEARLKMEIMSTLKNEEQLRKQAFNEGRIFERALAEKEARETSRQYEQRRQADVRKYTKAKFEAMQNLATKMNKEKEEALVKLRQGFIVEIEDKISTVNKEHQEEIGKLERVIDAYKSRCSELRQQLRHHYTLKILSDKKLEDVIKEFQQFIEMQPTFQKGQAEYLIKIL
;
A
#
# COMPACT_ATOMS: atom_id res chain seq x y z
N MET A 1 -58.05 101.34 53.91
CA MET A 1 -59.24 101.71 53.10
C MET A 1 -60.40 101.79 54.10
N ALA A 2 -60.97 102.96 54.39
CA ALA A 2 -61.87 103.74 53.51
C ALA A 2 -63.18 102.95 53.25
N THR A 3 -64.39 103.43 53.56
CA THR A 3 -64.86 104.78 53.95
C THR A 3 -66.04 104.76 54.93
N SER A 4 -66.10 105.81 55.76
CA SER A 4 -67.28 106.65 56.02
C SER A 4 -68.58 106.30 55.26
N SER A 5 -69.68 106.15 56.01
CA SER A 5 -71.00 106.58 55.54
C SER A 5 -71.91 106.97 56.71
N GLN A 6 -72.03 108.28 56.93
CA GLN A 6 -73.05 108.84 57.81
C GLN A 6 -74.43 108.68 57.16
N ARG A 7 -75.43 108.18 57.89
CA ARG A 7 -76.84 108.31 57.47
C ARG A 7 -77.63 109.08 58.51
N THR A 8 -77.83 110.35 58.21
CA THR A 8 -78.78 111.24 58.87
C THR A 8 -80.14 111.12 58.21
N ASN A 9 -81.21 111.02 59.00
CA ASN A 9 -82.59 111.31 58.59
C ASN A 9 -83.33 111.80 59.85
N ARG A 10 -83.40 113.11 60.09
CA ARG A 10 -84.39 114.05 59.52
C ARG A 10 -85.82 113.80 60.03
N LEU A 11 -86.14 114.58 61.07
CA LEU A 11 -87.50 114.90 61.51
C LEU A 11 -88.33 115.50 60.38
N ILE A 12 -89.61 115.15 60.30
CA ILE A 12 -90.60 115.81 59.43
C ILE A 12 -91.89 116.07 60.22
N SER A 13 -92.25 117.35 60.33
CA SER A 13 -93.59 117.91 60.64
C SER A 13 -94.13 117.71 62.09
N PRO A 14 -94.77 118.75 62.68
CA PRO A 14 -96.00 119.34 62.14
C PRO A 14 -96.00 120.87 61.92
N ARG A 15 -96.50 121.27 60.74
CA ARG A 15 -97.29 122.51 60.52
C ARG A 15 -98.71 122.25 61.06
N LYS A 16 -99.55 123.20 61.48
CA LYS A 16 -99.66 124.69 61.40
C LYS A 16 -100.72 125.12 62.44
N LYS A 17 -100.73 126.39 62.91
CA LYS A 17 -101.84 127.39 62.85
C LYS A 17 -101.76 128.48 63.96
N TYR A 18 -102.23 129.68 63.62
CA TYR A 18 -102.66 130.79 64.52
C TYR A 18 -103.83 130.32 65.44
N SER A 19 -104.31 130.98 66.50
CA SER A 19 -104.26 132.37 67.05
C SER A 19 -104.59 132.29 68.59
N PRO A 20 -104.94 133.33 69.41
CA PRO A 20 -105.08 134.80 69.24
C PRO A 20 -104.24 135.58 70.32
N PRO A 21 -104.51 136.86 70.71
CA PRO A 21 -103.68 137.59 71.70
C PRO A 21 -104.11 137.43 73.18
N LYS A 22 -103.27 137.96 74.09
CA LYS A 22 -103.26 137.77 75.56
C LYS A 22 -104.60 138.04 76.28
N PRO A 23 -104.99 137.18 77.25
CA PRO A 23 -105.76 137.60 78.41
C PRO A 23 -104.86 138.30 79.45
N LEU A 24 -105.31 139.42 80.02
CA LEU A 24 -104.74 139.97 81.25
C LEU A 24 -105.32 139.21 82.46
N GLY A 25 -104.45 138.65 83.29
CA GLY A 25 -104.83 138.01 84.55
C GLY A 25 -103.85 136.89 84.96
N PRO A 26 -103.47 136.77 86.24
CA PRO A 26 -102.61 135.68 86.70
C PRO A 26 -103.41 134.37 86.72
N SER A 27 -102.90 133.29 86.12
CA SER A 27 -103.62 132.01 86.08
C SER A 27 -102.82 130.77 86.51
N LEU A 28 -103.30 130.20 87.61
CA LEU A 28 -103.28 128.81 88.05
C LEU A 28 -101.97 128.06 88.30
N LYS A 29 -100.88 128.24 87.53
CA LYS A 29 -99.62 127.52 87.82
C LYS A 29 -99.00 127.95 89.15
N ASP A 30 -99.21 129.20 89.57
CA ASP A 30 -98.78 129.70 90.88
C ASP A 30 -99.76 129.43 92.03
N LEU A 31 -101.03 129.06 91.75
CA LEU A 31 -101.94 128.54 92.78
C LEU A 31 -101.61 127.09 93.19
N GLY A 32 -100.91 126.34 92.34
CA GLY A 32 -100.50 124.95 92.62
C GLY A 32 -99.48 124.76 93.76
N LYS A 33 -99.02 125.85 94.40
CA LYS A 33 -98.13 125.81 95.58
C LYS A 33 -98.89 125.68 96.92
N LEU A 34 -100.23 125.77 96.90
CA LEU A 34 -101.11 125.77 98.10
C LEU A 34 -102.11 124.60 98.13
N LEU A 35 -102.03 123.66 97.19
CA LEU A 35 -102.81 122.41 97.21
C LEU A 35 -101.90 121.23 97.58
N PRO A 36 -102.35 120.26 98.41
CA PRO A 36 -101.62 119.03 98.65
C PRO A 36 -101.34 118.31 97.33
N ARG A 37 -100.08 117.97 97.06
CA ARG A 37 -99.71 117.16 95.90
C ARG A 37 -100.42 115.82 95.96
N ARG A 38 -100.86 115.31 94.80
CA ARG A 38 -101.37 113.93 94.71
C ARG A 38 -100.27 112.97 95.17
N TYR A 39 -100.65 111.89 95.87
CA TYR A 39 -99.70 110.96 96.49
C TYR A 39 -98.62 110.49 95.50
N GLU A 40 -99.02 110.15 94.28
CA GLU A 40 -98.18 109.75 93.13
C GLU A 40 -97.08 110.78 92.75
N GLU A 41 -97.33 112.07 92.96
CA GLU A 41 -96.40 113.18 92.65
C GLU A 41 -95.55 113.60 93.87
N THR A 42 -95.70 112.91 94.99
CA THR A 42 -94.92 113.15 96.21
C THR A 42 -93.48 112.69 96.00
N LYS A 43 -92.52 113.39 96.62
CA LYS A 43 -91.09 113.02 96.53
C LYS A 43 -90.84 111.57 96.95
N THR A 44 -91.51 111.09 98.00
CA THR A 44 -91.40 109.73 98.52
C THR A 44 -91.76 108.66 97.48
N VAL A 45 -92.88 108.81 96.77
CA VAL A 45 -93.33 107.85 95.75
C VAL A 45 -92.42 107.86 94.52
N ASN A 46 -91.97 109.04 94.09
CA ASN A 46 -90.99 109.14 93.00
C ASN A 46 -89.63 108.54 93.38
N ILE A 47 -89.17 108.73 94.62
CA ILE A 47 -87.96 108.08 95.15
C ILE A 47 -88.17 106.56 95.15
N GLN A 48 -89.29 106.04 95.67
CA GLN A 48 -89.59 104.61 95.63
C GLN A 48 -89.61 104.05 94.20
N ALA A 49 -90.26 104.71 93.25
CA ALA A 49 -90.32 104.26 91.85
C ALA A 49 -88.92 104.25 91.19
N LEU A 50 -88.10 105.28 91.44
CA LEU A 50 -86.71 105.34 90.96
C LEU A 50 -85.83 104.29 91.64
N SER A 51 -86.00 104.04 92.94
CA SER A 51 -85.30 102.98 93.68
C SER A 51 -85.69 101.59 93.18
N HIS A 52 -86.99 101.31 92.97
CA HIS A 52 -87.44 100.05 92.39
C HIS A 52 -86.89 99.84 90.97
N LYS A 53 -86.90 100.88 90.14
CA LYS A 53 -86.27 100.81 88.81
C LYS A 53 -84.76 100.55 88.92
N SER A 54 -84.05 101.24 89.80
CA SER A 54 -82.62 101.03 90.05
C SER A 54 -82.31 99.61 90.53
N ILE A 55 -83.13 99.05 91.44
CA ILE A 55 -82.99 97.66 91.90
C ILE A 55 -83.23 96.67 90.75
N LEU A 56 -84.22 96.91 89.89
CA LEU A 56 -84.49 96.07 88.72
C LEU A 56 -83.36 96.17 87.67
N ASP A 57 -82.80 97.35 87.45
CA ASP A 57 -81.71 97.55 86.50
C ASP A 57 -80.38 96.98 87.05
N ILE A 58 -80.14 97.02 88.37
CA ILE A 58 -79.08 96.27 89.05
C ILE A 58 -79.31 94.75 88.89
N GLY A 59 -80.54 94.28 89.11
CA GLY A 59 -80.90 92.87 88.96
C GLY A 59 -80.64 92.34 87.53
N LYS A 60 -81.05 93.09 86.50
CA LYS A 60 -80.74 92.79 85.10
C LYS A 60 -79.23 92.79 84.83
N SER A 61 -78.49 93.76 85.37
CA SER A 61 -77.03 93.82 85.20
C SER A 61 -76.32 92.62 85.84
N ILE A 62 -76.78 92.15 87.01
CA ILE A 62 -76.29 90.92 87.65
C ILE A 62 -76.67 89.68 86.84
N GLU A 63 -77.90 89.61 86.33
CA GLU A 63 -78.37 88.51 85.48
C GLU A 63 -77.55 88.41 84.18
N GLU A 64 -77.35 89.55 83.50
CA GLU A 64 -76.56 89.66 82.27
C GLU A 64 -75.09 89.32 82.50
N HIS A 65 -74.48 89.82 83.57
CA HIS A 65 -73.10 89.48 83.95
C HIS A 65 -72.95 87.99 84.30
N THR A 66 -73.97 87.39 84.93
CA THR A 66 -73.99 85.96 85.27
C THR A 66 -74.19 85.10 84.01
N LYS A 67 -75.04 85.52 83.06
CA LYS A 67 -75.19 84.88 81.75
C LYS A 67 -73.89 84.94 80.94
N GLU A 68 -73.24 86.10 80.88
CA GLU A 68 -71.95 86.27 80.20
C GLU A 68 -70.87 85.38 80.84
N LYS A 69 -70.77 85.37 82.18
CA LYS A 69 -69.82 84.49 82.90
C LYS A 69 -70.10 83.00 82.64
N ASN A 70 -71.36 82.58 82.69
CA ASN A 70 -71.74 81.20 82.41
C ASN A 70 -71.51 80.83 80.94
N HIS A 71 -71.76 81.74 80.01
CA HIS A 71 -71.50 81.52 78.58
C HIS A 71 -70.00 81.37 78.29
N ARG A 72 -69.14 82.18 78.92
CA ARG A 72 -67.68 82.02 78.86
C ARG A 72 -67.23 80.69 79.45
N LEU A 73 -67.70 80.32 80.64
CA LEU A 73 -67.39 79.04 81.26
C LEU A 73 -67.81 77.86 80.38
N VAL A 74 -69.04 77.87 79.84
CA VAL A 74 -69.50 76.85 78.90
C VAL A 74 -68.59 76.80 77.67
N LYS A 75 -68.29 77.94 77.05
CA LYS A 75 -67.42 78.01 75.88
C LYS A 75 -66.01 77.49 76.17
N GLU A 76 -65.37 77.92 77.24
CA GLU A 76 -64.04 77.45 77.67
C GLU A 76 -64.03 75.94 77.95
N THR A 77 -65.09 75.41 78.57
CA THR A 77 -65.21 73.96 78.78
C THR A 77 -65.44 73.20 77.48
N VAL A 78 -66.29 73.69 76.57
CA VAL A 78 -66.50 73.10 75.24
C VAL A 78 -65.19 73.10 74.46
N ASP A 79 -64.57 74.26 74.26
CA ASP A 79 -63.29 74.42 73.55
C ASP A 79 -62.20 73.47 74.13
N SER A 80 -62.09 73.35 75.46
CA SER A 80 -61.14 72.43 76.11
C SER A 80 -61.50 70.95 75.92
N THR A 81 -62.79 70.58 75.93
CA THR A 81 -63.20 69.21 75.65
C THR A 81 -63.05 68.83 74.18
N GLU A 82 -63.34 69.74 73.25
CA GLU A 82 -63.13 69.54 71.82
C GLU A 82 -61.64 69.34 71.52
N GLN A 83 -60.75 70.15 72.09
CA GLN A 83 -59.30 69.96 71.97
C GLN A 83 -58.86 68.56 72.44
N LYS A 84 -59.30 68.12 73.63
CA LYS A 84 -58.97 66.79 74.17
C LYS A 84 -59.54 65.64 73.33
N VAL A 85 -60.72 65.83 72.72
CA VAL A 85 -61.30 64.85 71.79
C VAL A 85 -60.50 64.80 70.48
N TRP A 86 -60.08 65.95 69.95
CA TRP A 86 -59.22 66.03 68.77
C TRP A 86 -57.83 65.44 69.00
N GLU A 87 -57.21 65.67 70.16
CA GLU A 87 -55.94 65.05 70.55
C GLU A 87 -56.05 63.52 70.55
N LYS A 88 -57.07 62.97 71.23
CA LYS A 88 -57.33 61.51 71.23
C LYS A 88 -57.65 60.95 69.85
N ALA A 89 -58.44 61.65 69.04
CA ALA A 89 -58.76 61.22 67.69
C ALA A 89 -57.51 61.18 66.79
N ASN A 90 -56.60 62.15 66.94
CA ASN A 90 -55.32 62.17 66.23
C ASN A 90 -54.37 61.08 66.73
N GLU A 91 -54.36 60.76 68.03
CA GLU A 91 -53.56 59.67 68.60
C GLU A 91 -54.04 58.30 68.10
N ILE A 92 -55.35 58.02 68.17
CA ILE A 92 -55.96 56.79 67.62
C ILE A 92 -55.65 56.67 66.13
N LYS A 93 -55.90 57.73 65.34
CA LYS A 93 -55.60 57.76 63.92
C LYS A 93 -54.13 57.48 63.62
N ARG A 94 -53.20 57.97 64.45
CA ARG A 94 -51.77 57.70 64.31
C ARG A 94 -51.43 56.24 64.63
N GLN A 95 -52.05 55.66 65.66
CA GLN A 95 -51.88 54.24 66.01
C GLN A 95 -52.39 53.34 64.90
N GLU A 96 -53.63 53.54 64.42
CA GLU A 96 -54.21 52.81 63.30
C GLU A 96 -53.37 52.94 62.01
N LEU A 97 -52.89 54.14 61.68
CA LEU A 97 -52.00 54.34 60.54
C LEU A 97 -50.67 53.59 60.70
N GLN A 98 -50.10 53.53 61.90
CA GLN A 98 -48.88 52.78 62.17
C GLN A 98 -49.11 51.27 62.03
N GLU A 99 -50.18 50.74 62.62
CA GLU A 99 -50.54 49.32 62.50
C GLU A 99 -50.79 48.90 61.04
N VAL A 100 -51.50 49.74 60.26
CA VAL A 100 -51.73 49.50 58.83
C VAL A 100 -50.42 49.55 58.03
N LEU A 101 -49.50 50.47 58.34
CA LEU A 101 -48.19 50.54 57.69
C LEU A 101 -47.31 49.32 58.02
N GLU A 102 -47.31 48.86 59.28
CA GLU A 102 -46.58 47.68 59.71
C GLU A 102 -47.16 46.39 59.08
N ALA A 103 -48.49 46.26 59.03
CA ALA A 103 -49.16 45.15 58.35
C ALA A 103 -48.86 45.13 56.84
N ALA A 104 -48.92 46.28 56.17
CA ALA A 104 -48.61 46.39 54.73
C ALA A 104 -47.12 46.12 54.44
N ALA A 105 -46.21 46.53 55.33
CA ALA A 105 -44.79 46.21 55.22
C ALA A 105 -44.53 44.70 55.34
N LEU A 106 -45.18 44.04 56.31
CA LEU A 106 -45.11 42.60 56.54
C LEU A 106 -45.70 41.79 55.38
N GLU A 107 -46.83 42.22 54.82
CA GLU A 107 -47.42 41.60 53.63
C GLU A 107 -46.51 41.74 52.41
N LYS A 108 -45.96 42.93 52.18
CA LYS A 108 -44.98 43.19 51.12
C LYS A 108 -43.73 42.32 51.26
N GLU A 109 -43.20 42.17 52.47
CA GLU A 109 -42.03 41.32 52.73
C GLU A 109 -42.35 39.85 52.45
N ARG A 110 -43.51 39.35 52.89
CA ARG A 110 -43.98 37.98 52.58
C ARG A 110 -44.13 37.77 51.08
N ALA A 111 -44.74 38.71 50.35
CA ALA A 111 -44.89 38.63 48.90
C ALA A 111 -43.52 38.64 48.17
N LEU A 112 -42.57 39.47 48.62
CA LEU A 112 -41.21 39.48 48.08
C LEU A 112 -40.46 38.18 48.39
N ALA A 113 -40.66 37.57 49.56
CA ALA A 113 -40.06 36.29 49.92
C ALA A 113 -40.60 35.14 49.05
N THR A 114 -41.92 35.07 48.84
CA THR A 114 -42.53 34.04 47.97
C THR A 114 -42.15 34.21 46.50
N ALA A 115 -42.04 35.45 46.01
CA ALA A 115 -41.55 35.75 44.66
C ALA A 115 -40.08 35.33 44.47
N LYS A 116 -39.19 35.70 45.40
CA LYS A 116 -37.77 35.29 45.34
C LYS A 116 -37.59 33.78 45.39
N GLU A 117 -38.38 33.07 46.19
CA GLU A 117 -38.32 31.62 46.27
C GLU A 117 -38.89 30.94 45.02
N SER A 118 -39.91 31.50 44.37
CA SER A 118 -40.43 30.97 43.10
C SER A 118 -39.45 31.22 41.94
N GLU A 119 -38.85 32.41 41.86
CA GLU A 119 -37.76 32.74 40.91
C GLU A 119 -36.55 31.81 41.12
N LYS A 120 -36.10 31.62 42.36
CA LYS A 120 -34.99 30.71 42.68
C LYS A 120 -35.29 29.27 42.24
N ARG A 121 -36.52 28.79 42.43
CA ARG A 121 -36.95 27.46 41.94
C ARG A 121 -37.03 27.39 40.41
N ALA A 122 -37.45 28.45 39.74
CA ALA A 122 -37.43 28.52 38.28
C ALA A 122 -36.00 28.48 37.74
N LEU A 123 -35.10 29.31 38.27
CA LEU A 123 -33.67 29.33 37.93
C LEU A 123 -32.99 27.99 38.20
N ALA A 124 -33.31 27.31 39.31
CA ALA A 124 -32.79 25.97 39.60
C ALA A 124 -33.27 24.91 38.59
N ARG A 125 -34.50 25.04 38.05
CA ARG A 125 -35.03 24.15 37.00
C ARG A 125 -34.37 24.43 35.65
N GLU A 126 -34.26 25.69 35.23
CA GLU A 126 -33.64 26.02 33.95
C GLU A 126 -32.13 25.71 33.94
N THR A 127 -31.40 25.97 35.03
CA THR A 127 -29.98 25.57 35.13
C THR A 127 -29.79 24.05 35.11
N GLN A 128 -30.71 23.29 35.69
CA GLN A 128 -30.69 21.82 35.59
C GLN A 128 -31.00 21.34 34.17
N LYS A 129 -32.02 21.88 33.48
CA LYS A 129 -32.29 21.56 32.06
C LYS A 129 -31.09 21.86 31.17
N ILE A 130 -30.50 23.06 31.28
CA ILE A 130 -29.32 23.46 30.49
C ILE A 130 -28.14 22.51 30.74
N LYS A 131 -27.96 22.06 32.00
CA LYS A 131 -26.93 21.06 32.34
C LYS A 131 -27.22 19.71 31.68
N ASP A 132 -28.47 19.25 31.70
CA ASP A 132 -28.87 17.97 31.12
C ASP A 132 -28.75 17.99 29.58
N GLU A 133 -29.27 19.04 28.92
CA GLU A 133 -29.09 19.30 27.48
C GLU A 133 -27.60 19.39 27.10
N MET A 134 -26.77 20.06 27.91
CA MET A 134 -25.33 20.13 27.68
C MET A 134 -24.67 18.75 27.81
N GLN A 135 -25.06 17.93 28.80
CA GLN A 135 -24.56 16.56 28.96
C GLN A 135 -24.96 15.66 27.79
N GLU A 136 -26.21 15.72 27.33
CA GLU A 136 -26.67 15.01 26.13
C GLU A 136 -25.91 15.47 24.89
N SER A 137 -25.70 16.78 24.70
CA SER A 137 -24.93 17.31 23.56
C SER A 137 -23.48 16.84 23.57
N MET A 138 -22.84 16.76 24.75
CA MET A 138 -21.48 16.23 24.90
C MET A 138 -21.43 14.74 24.61
N TYR A 139 -22.38 13.96 25.12
CA TYR A 139 -22.45 12.52 24.87
C TYR A 139 -22.64 12.22 23.37
N ASN A 140 -23.58 12.91 22.73
CA ASN A 140 -23.82 12.79 21.29
C ASN A 140 -22.58 13.17 20.46
N ARG A 141 -21.87 14.23 20.85
CA ARG A 141 -20.62 14.63 20.18
C ARG A 141 -19.48 13.62 20.39
N LEU A 142 -19.35 13.05 21.59
CA LEU A 142 -18.37 12.00 21.88
C LEU A 142 -18.67 10.73 21.08
N GLU A 143 -19.92 10.30 20.99
CA GLU A 143 -20.30 9.11 20.22
C GLU A 143 -20.08 9.33 18.70
N GLN A 144 -20.42 10.51 18.18
CA GLN A 144 -20.08 10.88 16.79
C GLN A 144 -18.57 10.86 16.54
N GLN A 145 -17.76 11.39 17.47
CA GLN A 145 -16.30 11.32 17.38
C GLN A 145 -15.79 9.87 17.44
N ARG A 146 -16.38 9.02 18.29
CA ARG A 146 -16.04 7.59 18.40
C ARG A 146 -16.33 6.87 17.09
N ILE A 147 -17.51 7.04 16.51
CA ILE A 147 -17.91 6.45 15.23
C ILE A 147 -16.98 6.93 14.10
N GLN A 148 -16.63 8.22 14.04
CA GLN A 148 -15.70 8.75 13.06
C GLN A 148 -14.27 8.20 13.24
N ALA A 149 -13.81 8.06 14.48
CA ALA A 149 -12.50 7.47 14.80
C ALA A 149 -12.45 5.97 14.44
N GLU A 150 -13.48 5.20 14.79
CA GLU A 150 -13.63 3.80 14.39
C GLU A 150 -13.66 3.64 12.85
N ALA A 151 -14.37 4.52 12.14
CA ALA A 151 -14.42 4.51 10.68
C ALA A 151 -13.06 4.81 10.05
N ARG A 152 -12.33 5.82 10.56
CA ARG A 152 -10.96 6.13 10.13
C ARG A 152 -10.02 4.97 10.39
N LEU A 153 -10.07 4.38 11.59
CA LEU A 153 -9.24 3.23 11.95
C LEU A 153 -9.52 2.01 11.06
N LYS A 154 -10.80 1.71 10.76
CA LYS A 154 -11.18 0.65 9.81
C LYS A 154 -10.63 0.92 8.40
N MET A 155 -10.72 2.15 7.91
CA MET A 155 -10.15 2.53 6.61
C MET A 155 -8.63 2.41 6.59
N GLU A 156 -7.94 2.80 7.66
CA GLU A 156 -6.48 2.67 7.78
C GLU A 156 -6.06 1.20 7.81
N ILE A 157 -6.75 0.35 8.57
CA ILE A 157 -6.53 -1.11 8.60
C ILE A 157 -6.78 -1.74 7.22
N MET A 158 -7.82 -1.33 6.50
CA MET A 158 -8.08 -1.82 5.14
C MET A 158 -7.00 -1.35 4.15
N SER A 159 -6.49 -0.13 4.31
CA SER A 159 -5.40 0.43 3.51
C SER A 159 -4.09 -0.33 3.75
N THR A 160 -3.70 -0.55 5.02
CA THR A 160 -2.48 -1.28 5.37
C THR A 160 -2.55 -2.73 4.93
N LEU A 161 -3.64 -3.45 5.18
CA LEU A 161 -3.83 -4.84 4.71
C LEU A 161 -3.74 -4.95 3.17
N LYS A 162 -4.28 -3.98 2.44
CA LYS A 162 -4.18 -3.93 0.97
C LYS A 162 -2.73 -3.70 0.52
N ASN A 163 -2.01 -2.80 1.21
CA ASN A 163 -0.61 -2.53 0.92
C ASN A 163 0.28 -3.75 1.24
N GLU A 164 0.04 -4.45 2.36
CA GLU A 164 0.69 -5.71 2.70
C GLU A 164 0.43 -6.79 1.65
N GLU A 165 -0.82 -6.93 1.18
CA GLU A 165 -1.14 -7.90 0.12
C GLU A 165 -0.43 -7.57 -1.21
N GLN A 166 -0.29 -6.29 -1.53
CA GLN A 166 0.46 -5.82 -2.70
C GLN A 166 1.96 -6.08 -2.56
N LEU A 167 2.56 -5.75 -1.41
CA LEU A 167 3.97 -6.04 -1.10
C LEU A 167 4.25 -7.55 -1.14
N ARG A 168 3.34 -8.38 -0.60
CA ARG A 168 3.45 -9.84 -0.68
C ARG A 168 3.42 -10.36 -2.12
N LYS A 169 2.53 -9.79 -2.97
CA LYS A 169 2.48 -10.12 -4.40
C LYS A 169 3.74 -9.67 -5.15
N GLN A 170 4.29 -8.50 -4.82
CA GLN A 170 5.55 -8.01 -5.38
C GLN A 170 6.72 -8.92 -5.00
N ALA A 171 6.93 -9.17 -3.70
CA ALA A 171 7.98 -10.06 -3.22
C ALA A 171 7.89 -11.49 -3.79
N PHE A 172 6.67 -12.03 -3.95
CA PHE A 172 6.47 -13.33 -4.60
C PHE A 172 6.85 -13.30 -6.10
N ASN A 173 6.48 -12.24 -6.82
CA ASN A 173 6.82 -12.09 -8.24
C ASN A 173 8.33 -11.89 -8.44
N GLU A 174 8.98 -11.09 -7.58
CA GLU A 174 10.44 -10.92 -7.56
C GLU A 174 11.15 -12.25 -7.26
N GLY A 175 10.66 -13.00 -6.27
CA GLY A 175 11.13 -14.36 -5.99
C GLY A 175 11.03 -15.28 -7.21
N ARG A 176 9.88 -15.30 -7.90
CA ARG A 176 9.72 -16.10 -9.14
C ARG A 176 10.61 -15.63 -10.30
N ILE A 177 10.90 -14.33 -10.40
CA ILE A 177 11.84 -13.81 -11.41
C ILE A 177 13.26 -14.27 -11.08
N PHE A 178 13.66 -14.21 -9.81
CA PHE A 178 14.95 -14.69 -9.33
C PHE A 178 15.12 -16.20 -9.53
N GLU A 179 14.13 -17.01 -9.14
CA GLU A 179 14.09 -18.47 -9.38
C GLU A 179 14.25 -18.81 -10.86
N ARG A 180 13.52 -18.10 -11.75
CA ARG A 180 13.63 -18.30 -13.20
C ARG A 180 15.00 -17.93 -13.73
N ALA A 181 15.58 -16.83 -13.28
CA ALA A 181 16.92 -16.40 -13.69
C ALA A 181 18.00 -17.39 -13.21
N LEU A 182 17.86 -17.94 -12.00
CA LEU A 182 18.75 -18.97 -11.47
C LEU A 182 18.62 -20.28 -12.25
N ALA A 183 17.40 -20.76 -12.47
CA ALA A 183 17.13 -21.96 -13.27
C ALA A 183 17.62 -21.82 -14.72
N GLU A 184 17.48 -20.63 -15.33
CA GLU A 184 18.04 -20.38 -16.68
C GLU A 184 19.58 -20.38 -16.66
N LYS A 185 20.21 -19.83 -15.61
CA LYS A 185 21.66 -19.87 -15.45
C LYS A 185 22.16 -21.31 -15.31
N GLU A 186 21.52 -22.13 -14.47
CA GLU A 186 21.84 -23.56 -14.31
C GLU A 186 21.59 -24.35 -15.59
N ALA A 187 20.50 -24.08 -16.31
CA ALA A 187 20.22 -24.69 -17.61
C ALA A 187 21.29 -24.32 -18.67
N ARG A 188 21.78 -23.07 -18.68
CA ARG A 188 22.88 -22.63 -19.54
C ARG A 188 24.20 -23.29 -19.15
N GLU A 189 24.50 -23.45 -17.86
CA GLU A 189 25.73 -24.10 -17.38
C GLU A 189 25.73 -25.60 -17.66
N THR A 190 24.63 -26.31 -17.38
CA THR A 190 24.47 -27.73 -17.71
C THR A 190 24.51 -27.99 -19.22
N SER A 191 23.87 -27.14 -20.03
CA SER A 191 23.96 -27.19 -21.50
C SER A 191 25.40 -27.00 -22.00
N ARG A 192 26.15 -26.04 -21.45
CA ARG A 192 27.59 -25.85 -21.75
C ARG A 192 28.42 -27.07 -21.36
N GLN A 193 28.19 -27.67 -20.20
CA GLN A 193 28.88 -28.89 -19.78
C GLN A 193 28.56 -30.08 -20.70
N TYR A 194 27.30 -30.22 -21.13
CA TYR A 194 26.89 -31.26 -22.06
C TYR A 194 27.54 -31.09 -23.44
N GLU A 195 27.54 -29.87 -23.98
CA GLU A 195 28.19 -29.58 -25.27
C GLU A 195 29.72 -29.76 -25.19
N GLN A 196 30.37 -29.40 -24.07
CA GLN A 196 31.79 -29.72 -23.83
C GLN A 196 32.06 -31.23 -23.81
N ARG A 197 31.22 -32.02 -23.13
CA ARG A 197 31.34 -33.50 -23.13
C ARG A 197 31.15 -34.05 -24.55
N ARG A 198 30.10 -33.61 -25.25
CA ARG A 198 29.83 -33.98 -26.66
C ARG A 198 31.01 -33.64 -27.57
N GLN A 199 31.62 -32.46 -27.44
CA GLN A 199 32.81 -32.09 -28.21
C GLN A 199 34.04 -32.92 -27.83
N ALA A 200 34.23 -33.24 -26.55
CA ALA A 200 35.31 -34.13 -26.12
C ALA A 200 35.13 -35.54 -26.68
N ASP A 201 33.91 -36.08 -26.69
CA ASP A 201 33.61 -37.40 -27.25
C ASP A 201 33.74 -37.41 -28.77
N VAL A 202 33.26 -36.38 -29.48
CA VAL A 202 33.52 -36.21 -30.93
C VAL A 202 35.03 -36.20 -31.20
N ARG A 203 35.83 -35.49 -30.40
CA ARG A 203 37.30 -35.49 -30.52
C ARG A 203 37.95 -36.86 -30.24
N LYS A 204 37.39 -37.66 -29.31
CA LYS A 204 37.84 -39.05 -29.08
C LYS A 204 37.49 -39.93 -30.28
N TYR A 205 36.26 -39.85 -30.78
CA TYR A 205 35.80 -40.62 -31.94
C TYR A 205 36.58 -40.26 -33.22
N THR A 206 36.89 -38.99 -33.48
CA THR A 206 37.69 -38.61 -34.66
C THR A 206 39.14 -39.08 -34.55
N LYS A 207 39.76 -38.99 -33.36
CA LYS A 207 41.09 -39.58 -33.11
C LYS A 207 41.09 -41.10 -33.31
N ALA A 208 40.18 -41.81 -32.64
CA ALA A 208 40.07 -43.27 -32.76
C ALA A 208 39.78 -43.71 -34.21
N LYS A 209 38.97 -42.95 -34.97
CA LYS A 209 38.75 -43.19 -36.40
C LYS A 209 40.02 -42.96 -37.22
N PHE A 210 40.77 -41.90 -36.95
CA PHE A 210 42.03 -41.62 -37.64
C PHE A 210 43.08 -42.71 -37.37
N GLU A 211 43.26 -43.08 -36.09
CA GLU A 211 44.14 -44.18 -35.66
C GLU A 211 43.71 -45.51 -36.28
N ALA A 212 42.41 -45.82 -36.32
CA ALA A 212 41.89 -47.01 -36.99
C ALA A 212 42.16 -47.01 -38.51
N MET A 213 42.00 -45.86 -39.19
CA MET A 213 42.34 -45.75 -40.62
C MET A 213 43.85 -45.86 -40.87
N GLN A 214 44.70 -45.31 -40.00
CA GLN A 214 46.15 -45.46 -40.09
C GLN A 214 46.60 -46.91 -39.82
N ASN A 215 45.98 -47.57 -38.86
CA ASN A 215 46.19 -49.00 -38.56
C ASN A 215 45.68 -49.89 -39.71
N LEU A 216 44.59 -49.54 -40.38
CA LEU A 216 44.11 -50.25 -41.57
C LEU A 216 45.05 -50.04 -42.76
N ALA A 217 45.49 -48.81 -43.02
CA ALA A 217 46.41 -48.50 -44.11
C ALA A 217 47.78 -49.20 -43.94
N THR A 218 48.31 -49.25 -42.72
CA THR A 218 49.55 -49.99 -42.43
C THR A 218 49.37 -51.50 -42.54
N LYS A 219 48.21 -52.06 -42.12
CA LYS A 219 47.88 -53.48 -42.39
C LYS A 219 47.79 -53.78 -43.88
N MET A 220 47.04 -52.98 -44.66
CA MET A 220 46.93 -53.18 -46.10
C MET A 220 48.27 -53.07 -46.83
N ASN A 221 49.18 -52.20 -46.38
CA ASN A 221 50.52 -52.11 -46.96
C ASN A 221 51.35 -53.36 -46.63
N LYS A 222 51.31 -53.87 -45.38
CA LYS A 222 51.95 -55.14 -45.02
C LYS A 222 51.37 -56.33 -45.80
N GLU A 223 50.05 -56.41 -45.94
CA GLU A 223 49.38 -57.46 -46.74
C GLU A 223 49.79 -57.39 -48.22
N LYS A 224 49.96 -56.18 -48.79
CA LYS A 224 50.50 -55.99 -50.15
C LYS A 224 51.97 -56.43 -50.24
N GLU A 225 52.80 -56.07 -49.27
CA GLU A 225 54.20 -56.48 -49.22
C GLU A 225 54.33 -58.01 -49.12
N GLU A 226 53.57 -58.64 -48.22
CA GLU A 226 53.49 -60.10 -48.08
C GLU A 226 52.96 -60.78 -49.35
N ALA A 227 51.95 -60.22 -50.01
CA ALA A 227 51.44 -60.73 -51.28
C ALA A 227 52.48 -60.60 -52.40
N LEU A 228 53.23 -59.49 -52.47
CA LEU A 228 54.33 -59.32 -53.43
C LEU A 228 55.49 -60.27 -53.14
N VAL A 229 55.82 -60.55 -51.87
CA VAL A 229 56.83 -61.55 -51.50
C VAL A 229 56.38 -62.95 -51.92
N LYS A 230 55.12 -63.34 -51.63
CA LYS A 230 54.57 -64.63 -52.08
C LYS A 230 54.54 -64.75 -53.61
N LEU A 231 54.18 -63.68 -54.32
CA LEU A 231 54.20 -63.66 -55.78
C LEU A 231 55.63 -63.81 -56.34
N ARG A 232 56.62 -63.12 -55.76
CA ARG A 232 58.03 -63.26 -56.13
C ARG A 232 58.54 -64.67 -55.84
N GLN A 233 58.19 -65.27 -54.71
CA GLN A 233 58.52 -66.66 -54.40
C GLN A 233 57.89 -67.63 -55.41
N GLY A 234 56.62 -67.43 -55.78
CA GLY A 234 55.96 -68.19 -56.83
C GLY A 234 56.69 -68.11 -58.18
N PHE A 235 57.09 -66.91 -58.60
CA PHE A 235 57.89 -66.74 -59.82
C PHE A 235 59.28 -67.39 -59.74
N ILE A 236 59.95 -67.35 -58.58
CA ILE A 236 61.23 -68.04 -58.38
C ILE A 236 61.05 -69.55 -58.57
N VAL A 237 60.05 -70.15 -57.91
CA VAL A 237 59.75 -71.59 -58.07
C VAL A 237 59.39 -71.93 -59.52
N GLU A 238 58.56 -71.12 -60.20
CA GLU A 238 58.21 -71.36 -61.61
C GLU A 238 59.42 -71.24 -62.56
N ILE A 239 60.39 -70.37 -62.24
CA ILE A 239 61.67 -70.25 -62.97
C ILE A 239 62.58 -71.44 -62.67
N GLU A 240 62.68 -71.86 -61.41
CA GLU A 240 63.46 -73.04 -60.99
C GLU A 240 62.93 -74.33 -61.62
N ASP A 241 61.60 -74.52 -61.68
CA ASP A 241 60.95 -75.63 -62.35
C ASP A 241 61.21 -75.64 -63.86
N LYS A 242 61.18 -74.47 -64.53
CA LYS A 242 61.53 -74.34 -65.95
C LYS A 242 63.01 -74.66 -66.20
N ILE A 243 63.92 -74.15 -65.36
CA ILE A 243 65.36 -74.46 -65.44
C ILE A 243 65.59 -75.95 -65.20
N SER A 244 64.93 -76.56 -64.22
CA SER A 244 64.98 -77.99 -63.92
C SER A 244 64.49 -78.84 -65.10
N THR A 245 63.41 -78.43 -65.76
CA THR A 245 62.84 -79.11 -66.94
C THR A 245 63.81 -79.04 -68.13
N VAL A 246 64.28 -77.85 -68.49
CA VAL A 246 65.25 -77.65 -69.58
C VAL A 246 66.57 -78.39 -69.31
N ASN A 247 67.03 -78.43 -68.06
CA ASN A 247 68.23 -79.20 -67.69
C ASN A 247 68.02 -80.71 -67.86
N LYS A 248 66.83 -81.25 -67.58
CA LYS A 248 66.51 -82.67 -67.86
C LYS A 248 66.47 -82.95 -69.36
N GLU A 249 65.83 -82.10 -70.14
CA GLU A 249 65.79 -82.21 -71.60
C GLU A 249 67.21 -82.22 -72.20
N HIS A 250 68.07 -81.28 -71.77
CA HIS A 250 69.48 -81.25 -72.17
C HIS A 250 70.26 -82.48 -71.69
N GLN A 251 70.02 -83.00 -70.48
CA GLN A 251 70.67 -84.24 -70.01
C GLN A 251 70.24 -85.45 -70.83
N GLU A 252 68.97 -85.56 -71.21
CA GLU A 252 68.49 -86.61 -72.11
C GLU A 252 69.09 -86.49 -73.52
N GLU A 253 69.22 -85.28 -74.04
CA GLU A 253 69.85 -85.00 -75.34
C GLU A 253 71.34 -85.36 -75.33
N ILE A 254 72.08 -84.96 -74.30
CA ILE A 254 73.48 -85.37 -74.08
C ILE A 254 73.57 -86.90 -74.02
N GLY A 255 72.72 -87.55 -73.23
CA GLY A 255 72.68 -89.01 -73.12
C GLY A 255 72.27 -89.74 -74.40
N LYS A 256 71.59 -89.08 -75.36
CA LYS A 256 71.37 -89.59 -76.73
C LYS A 256 72.64 -89.44 -77.56
N LEU A 257 73.28 -88.27 -77.53
CA LEU A 257 74.52 -87.99 -78.26
C LEU A 257 75.69 -88.88 -77.80
N GLU A 258 75.83 -89.14 -76.51
CA GLU A 258 76.82 -90.07 -75.96
C GLU A 258 76.61 -91.49 -76.49
N ARG A 259 75.37 -91.99 -76.50
CA ARG A 259 75.03 -93.29 -77.12
C ARG A 259 75.37 -93.35 -78.60
N VAL A 260 75.14 -92.26 -79.34
CA VAL A 260 75.52 -92.15 -80.76
C VAL A 260 77.04 -92.15 -80.93
N ILE A 261 77.77 -91.41 -80.10
CA ILE A 261 79.24 -91.36 -80.09
C ILE A 261 79.82 -92.75 -79.79
N ASP A 262 79.29 -93.48 -78.81
CA ASP A 262 79.78 -94.81 -78.45
C ASP A 262 79.41 -95.88 -79.48
N ALA A 263 78.27 -95.75 -80.17
CA ALA A 263 77.95 -96.56 -81.35
C ALA A 263 78.95 -96.31 -82.48
N TYR A 264 79.29 -95.06 -82.78
CA TYR A 264 80.32 -94.72 -83.77
C TYR A 264 81.73 -95.18 -83.35
N LYS A 265 82.13 -95.06 -82.08
CA LYS A 265 83.40 -95.61 -81.57
C LYS A 265 83.46 -97.12 -81.75
N SER A 266 82.38 -97.83 -81.42
CA SER A 266 82.27 -99.28 -81.56
C SER A 266 82.40 -99.68 -83.03
N ARG A 267 81.66 -99.01 -83.93
CA ARG A 267 81.75 -99.24 -85.38
C ARG A 267 83.13 -98.94 -85.95
N CYS A 268 83.81 -97.90 -85.48
CA CYS A 268 85.19 -97.61 -85.84
C CYS A 268 86.18 -98.68 -85.35
N SER A 269 85.96 -99.26 -84.17
CA SER A 269 86.76 -100.38 -83.65
C SER A 269 86.58 -101.63 -84.51
N GLU A 270 85.34 -101.95 -84.85
CA GLU A 270 84.94 -103.07 -85.70
C GLU A 270 85.53 -102.95 -87.13
N LEU A 271 85.40 -101.78 -87.75
CA LEU A 271 86.03 -101.47 -89.05
C LEU A 271 87.57 -101.59 -88.99
N ARG A 272 88.21 -101.13 -87.90
CA ARG A 272 89.67 -101.33 -87.70
C ARG A 272 90.04 -102.80 -87.55
N GLN A 273 89.18 -103.64 -86.98
CA GLN A 273 89.39 -105.09 -86.89
C GLN A 273 89.24 -105.77 -88.25
N GLN A 274 88.21 -105.42 -89.02
CA GLN A 274 88.02 -105.89 -90.40
C GLN A 274 89.20 -105.49 -91.30
N LEU A 275 89.66 -104.24 -91.21
CA LEU A 275 90.81 -103.75 -91.98
C LEU A 275 92.09 -104.55 -91.67
N ARG A 276 92.35 -104.84 -90.38
CA ARG A 276 93.47 -105.71 -89.96
C ARG A 276 93.35 -107.12 -90.55
N HIS A 277 92.15 -107.71 -90.51
CA HIS A 277 91.91 -109.04 -91.08
C HIS A 277 92.16 -109.07 -92.59
N HIS A 278 91.64 -108.09 -93.34
CA HIS A 278 91.91 -107.97 -94.78
C HIS A 278 93.40 -107.74 -95.09
N TYR A 279 94.11 -106.97 -94.26
CA TYR A 279 95.56 -106.77 -94.42
C TYR A 279 96.35 -108.07 -94.20
N THR A 280 95.95 -108.88 -93.20
CA THR A 280 96.55 -110.20 -92.96
C THR A 280 96.25 -111.18 -94.11
N LEU A 281 95.01 -111.19 -94.63
CA LEU A 281 94.64 -111.99 -95.81
C LEU A 281 95.45 -111.57 -97.05
N LYS A 282 95.67 -110.26 -97.26
CA LYS A 282 96.50 -109.77 -98.35
C LYS A 282 97.93 -110.33 -98.25
N ILE A 283 98.59 -110.16 -97.11
CA ILE A 283 99.96 -110.69 -96.89
C ILE A 283 100.02 -112.21 -97.14
N LEU A 284 98.98 -112.95 -96.75
CA LEU A 284 98.92 -114.39 -96.98
C LEU A 284 98.70 -114.76 -98.46
N SER A 285 97.95 -113.95 -99.20
CA SER A 285 97.77 -114.07 -100.65
C SER A 285 99.06 -113.73 -101.40
N ASP A 286 99.72 -112.62 -101.03
CA ASP A 286 100.99 -112.18 -101.61
C ASP A 286 102.07 -113.27 -101.44
N LYS A 287 102.17 -113.89 -100.25
CA LYS A 287 103.06 -115.04 -100.01
C LYS A 287 102.74 -116.26 -100.87
N LYS A 288 101.45 -116.64 -100.98
CA LYS A 288 101.05 -117.76 -101.85
C LYS A 288 101.38 -117.49 -103.31
N LEU A 289 101.28 -116.23 -103.75
CA LEU A 289 101.70 -115.83 -105.10
C LEU A 289 103.21 -116.01 -105.29
N GLU A 290 104.03 -115.57 -104.33
CA GLU A 290 105.49 -115.80 -104.35
C GLU A 290 105.87 -117.28 -104.36
N ASP A 291 105.17 -118.13 -103.62
CA ASP A 291 105.45 -119.57 -103.58
C ASP A 291 105.01 -120.27 -104.90
N VAL A 292 103.85 -119.91 -105.46
CA VAL A 292 103.41 -120.39 -106.77
C VAL A 292 104.36 -119.94 -107.89
N ILE A 293 104.90 -118.72 -107.82
CA ILE A 293 105.93 -118.25 -108.77
C ILE A 293 107.18 -119.14 -108.71
N LYS A 294 107.64 -119.53 -107.50
CA LYS A 294 108.79 -120.44 -107.34
C LYS A 294 108.50 -121.85 -107.88
N GLU A 295 107.31 -122.39 -107.62
CA GLU A 295 106.91 -123.73 -108.10
C GLU A 295 106.81 -123.77 -109.64
N PHE A 296 106.21 -122.75 -110.28
CA PHE A 296 106.18 -122.65 -111.74
C PHE A 296 107.58 -122.47 -112.34
N GLN A 297 108.48 -121.72 -111.68
CA GLN A 297 109.87 -121.59 -112.11
C GLN A 297 110.59 -122.95 -112.08
N GLN A 298 110.41 -123.74 -111.02
CA GLN A 298 110.98 -125.09 -110.89
C GLN A 298 110.40 -126.08 -111.90
N PHE A 299 109.11 -125.99 -112.22
CA PHE A 299 108.47 -126.83 -113.24
C PHE A 299 109.03 -126.57 -114.64
N ILE A 300 109.26 -125.30 -114.99
CA ILE A 300 109.83 -124.91 -116.30
C ILE A 300 111.28 -125.39 -116.46
N GLU A 301 112.08 -125.38 -115.38
CA GLU A 301 113.47 -125.85 -115.43
C GLU A 301 113.63 -127.38 -115.62
N MET A 302 112.57 -128.18 -115.48
CA MET A 302 112.61 -129.64 -115.70
C MET A 302 112.29 -130.10 -117.12
N GLN A 303 111.85 -129.22 -118.04
CA GLN A 303 111.46 -129.62 -119.40
C GLN A 303 112.56 -129.33 -120.44
N PRO A 304 112.96 -130.30 -121.31
CA PRO A 304 114.11 -130.14 -122.20
C PRO A 304 113.96 -129.08 -123.31
N THR A 305 112.75 -128.54 -123.49
CA THR A 305 112.36 -127.71 -124.63
C THR A 305 112.36 -126.20 -124.36
N PHE A 306 112.58 -125.77 -123.10
CA PHE A 306 112.40 -124.38 -122.69
C PHE A 306 113.67 -123.79 -122.05
N GLN A 307 114.06 -122.58 -122.50
CA GLN A 307 115.19 -121.85 -121.93
C GLN A 307 114.79 -121.06 -120.68
N LYS A 308 115.77 -120.87 -119.80
CA LYS A 308 115.65 -120.25 -118.48
C LYS A 308 115.08 -118.83 -118.56
N GLY A 309 113.98 -118.56 -117.85
CA GLY A 309 113.46 -117.19 -117.65
C GLY A 309 112.01 -116.90 -118.07
N GLN A 310 111.23 -117.88 -118.56
CA GLN A 310 109.89 -117.61 -119.10
C GLN A 310 108.72 -117.60 -118.09
N ALA A 311 108.92 -117.93 -116.80
CA ALA A 311 107.79 -118.00 -115.84
C ALA A 311 107.23 -116.62 -115.43
N GLU A 312 108.04 -115.55 -115.45
CA GLU A 312 107.60 -114.21 -115.00
C GLU A 312 106.46 -113.61 -115.84
N TYR A 313 106.24 -114.09 -117.07
CA TYR A 313 105.22 -113.55 -117.98
C TYR A 313 103.80 -114.13 -117.80
N LEU A 314 103.62 -115.19 -117.01
CA LEU A 314 102.31 -115.86 -116.86
C LEU A 314 101.52 -115.47 -115.60
N ILE A 315 102.14 -114.82 -114.61
CA ILE A 315 101.56 -114.61 -113.27
C ILE A 315 101.38 -113.10 -112.94
N LYS A 316 101.20 -112.24 -113.96
CA LYS A 316 101.03 -110.79 -113.76
C LYS A 316 99.74 -110.19 -114.36
N ILE A 317 98.61 -110.85 -114.07
CA ILE A 317 97.28 -110.21 -114.08
C ILE A 317 96.54 -110.66 -112.81
N LEU A 318 96.69 -109.89 -111.72
CA LEU A 318 95.71 -109.64 -110.65
C LEU A 318 96.26 -108.56 -109.69
#